data_AF-A0A8E0NBG6-F1
#
_entry.id   AF-A0A8E0NBG6-F1
#
_cell.length_a   1.000
_cell.length_b   1.000
_cell.length_c   1.000
_cell.angle_alpha   90.00
_cell.angle_beta   90.00
_cell.angle_gamma   90.00
#
_symmetry.space_group_name_H-M   'P 1'
#
loop_
_entity.id
_entity.type
_entity.pdbx_description
1 polymer ?
#
loop_
_entity_poly.entity_id
_entity_poly.type
_entity_poly.pdbx_seq_one_letter_code
_entity_poly.pdbx_strand_id
1 'polypeptide(L)'
;MLAVIAAVAANLGALALGMAIQATTDWPPLDLTYIRLSIEGNAAAYLVWMVLVVWGSAAVGEELFARGFVMDRLTTLFGGSRIAIAAAVLAQALMFGLLHAIQGPTGVLITAFVGVILAITYYASGRNLWAPIIAHGLMDTYGLTLIFLGLPLPGHMN
;
A
#
# COMPACT_ATOMS: atom_id res chain seq x y z
N MET A 1 -3.21 -15.05 -10.61
CA MET A 1 -2.53 -14.22 -11.63
C MET A 1 -2.72 -12.73 -11.39
N LEU A 2 -3.97 -12.22 -11.28
CA LEU A 2 -4.23 -10.79 -11.09
C LEU A 2 -3.55 -10.17 -9.84
N ALA A 3 -3.61 -10.85 -8.68
CA ALA A 3 -2.99 -10.35 -7.45
C ALA A 3 -1.45 -10.17 -7.57
N VAL A 4 -0.79 -11.10 -8.26
CA VAL A 4 0.66 -11.02 -8.51
C VAL A 4 0.99 -9.87 -9.46
N ILE A 5 0.21 -9.70 -10.52
CA ILE A 5 0.36 -8.56 -11.44
C ILE A 5 0.19 -7.25 -10.69
N ALA A 6 -0.82 -7.15 -9.84
CA ALA A 6 -1.06 -5.96 -9.01
C ALA A 6 0.10 -5.69 -8.05
N ALA A 7 0.62 -6.72 -7.37
CA ALA A 7 1.78 -6.61 -6.49
C ALA A 7 3.03 -6.09 -7.22
N VAL A 8 3.31 -6.62 -8.42
CA VAL A 8 4.45 -6.16 -9.24
C VAL A 8 4.23 -4.73 -9.74
N ALA A 9 3.04 -4.43 -10.26
CA ALA A 9 2.71 -3.09 -10.77
C ALA A 9 2.78 -2.03 -9.67
N ALA A 10 2.32 -2.34 -8.46
CA ALA A 10 2.39 -1.45 -7.31
C ALA A 10 3.84 -1.19 -6.89
N ASN A 11 4.68 -2.22 -6.76
CA ASN A 11 6.08 -2.05 -6.40
C ASN A 11 6.86 -1.24 -7.45
N LEU A 12 6.69 -1.55 -8.74
CA LEU A 12 7.35 -0.80 -9.82
C LEU A 12 6.86 0.64 -9.90
N GLY A 13 5.54 0.85 -9.74
CA GLY A 13 4.96 2.18 -9.75
C GLY A 13 5.36 3.01 -8.52
N ALA A 14 5.41 2.42 -7.33
CA ALA A 14 5.88 3.06 -6.11
C ALA A 14 7.36 3.48 -6.23
N LEU A 15 8.19 2.60 -6.79
CA LEU A 15 9.59 2.90 -7.12
C LEU A 15 9.69 4.09 -8.08
N ALA A 16 8.96 4.05 -9.21
CA ALA A 16 8.98 5.11 -10.21
C ALA A 16 8.48 6.45 -9.64
N LEU A 17 7.41 6.42 -8.85
CA LEU A 17 6.84 7.60 -8.19
C LEU A 17 7.81 8.17 -7.16
N GLY A 18 8.43 7.32 -6.32
CA GLY A 18 9.43 7.75 -5.34
C GLY A 18 10.64 8.41 -5.99
N MET A 19 11.12 7.88 -7.12
CA MET A 19 12.20 8.50 -7.90
C MET A 19 11.76 9.84 -8.51
N ALA A 20 10.55 9.92 -9.05
CA ALA A 20 10.03 11.16 -9.62
C ALA A 20 9.88 12.27 -8.56
N ILE A 21 9.36 11.94 -7.37
CA ILE A 21 9.24 12.88 -6.24
C ILE A 21 10.63 13.40 -5.84
N GLN A 22 11.62 12.52 -5.67
CA GLN A 22 12.98 12.92 -5.34
C GLN A 22 13.65 13.77 -6.43
N ALA A 23 13.33 13.52 -7.70
CA ALA A 23 13.89 14.28 -8.81
C ALA A 23 13.25 15.67 -9.00
N THR A 24 12.07 15.90 -8.42
CA THR A 24 11.26 17.10 -8.70
C THR A 24 10.92 17.93 -7.45
N THR A 25 11.21 17.41 -6.26
CA THR A 25 10.89 18.05 -4.98
C THR A 25 12.02 17.86 -3.98
N ASP A 26 12.08 18.72 -2.95
CA ASP A 26 12.96 18.56 -1.80
C ASP A 26 12.33 17.74 -0.66
N TRP A 27 11.30 16.93 -0.96
CA TRP A 27 10.63 16.13 0.06
C TRP A 27 11.54 14.99 0.53
N PRO A 28 11.48 14.63 1.83
CA PRO A 28 12.22 13.48 2.32
C PRO A 28 11.74 12.20 1.61
N PRO A 29 12.60 11.17 1.48
CA PRO A 29 12.17 9.86 1.01
C PRO A 29 11.11 9.26 1.96
N LEU A 30 10.50 8.15 1.53
CA LEU A 30 9.58 7.39 2.37
C LEU A 30 10.29 6.99 3.69
N ASP A 31 9.67 7.30 4.84
CA ASP A 31 10.24 7.02 6.15
C ASP A 31 9.67 5.71 6.73
N LEU A 32 10.52 4.69 6.79
CA LEU A 32 10.23 3.40 7.43
C LEU A 32 11.22 3.09 8.56
N THR A 33 11.87 4.12 9.10
CA THR A 33 12.90 4.00 10.15
C THR A 33 12.34 3.29 11.37
N TYR A 34 11.11 3.59 11.77
CA TYR A 34 10.44 2.95 12.92
C TYR A 34 10.25 1.43 12.72
N ILE A 35 10.00 0.97 11.49
CA ILE A 35 9.93 -0.46 11.15
C ILE A 35 11.33 -1.06 11.17
N ARG A 36 12.29 -0.41 10.49
CA ARG A 36 13.69 -0.86 10.39
C ARG A 36 14.31 -1.10 11.77
N LEU A 37 14.21 -0.11 12.66
CA LEU A 37 14.71 -0.21 14.03
C LEU A 37 14.03 -1.33 14.84
N SER A 38 12.83 -1.77 14.44
CA SER A 38 12.08 -2.81 15.14
C SER A 38 12.42 -4.23 14.69
N ILE A 39 12.91 -4.42 13.46
CA ILE A 39 13.03 -5.76 12.87
C ILE A 39 14.39 -6.11 12.24
N GLU A 40 15.24 -5.13 11.91
CA GLU A 40 16.49 -5.39 11.18
C GLU A 40 17.37 -6.42 11.92
N GLY A 41 17.74 -7.51 11.24
CA GLY A 41 18.52 -8.60 11.82
C GLY A 41 17.81 -9.44 12.90
N ASN A 42 16.57 -9.12 13.30
CA ASN A 42 15.83 -9.81 14.35
C ASN A 42 14.74 -10.73 13.78
N ALA A 43 15.07 -12.02 13.64
CA ALA A 43 14.18 -13.01 13.03
C ALA A 43 12.86 -13.20 13.79
N ALA A 44 12.88 -13.14 15.13
CA ALA A 44 11.67 -13.28 15.93
C ALA A 44 10.72 -12.09 15.73
N ALA A 45 11.26 -10.87 15.76
CA ALA A 45 10.49 -9.66 15.48
C ALA A 45 9.95 -9.67 14.04
N TYR A 46 10.77 -10.05 13.06
CA TYR A 46 10.35 -10.20 11.67
C TYR A 46 9.15 -11.16 11.51
N LEU A 47 9.18 -12.34 12.15
CA LEU A 47 8.07 -13.29 12.08
C LEU A 47 6.80 -12.76 12.74
N VAL A 48 6.92 -12.07 13.88
CA VAL A 48 5.79 -11.43 14.55
C VAL A 48 5.17 -10.35 13.66
N TRP A 49 5.99 -9.48 13.07
CA TRP A 49 5.54 -8.46 12.14
C TRP A 49 4.92 -9.04 10.87
N MET A 50 5.52 -10.10 10.31
CA MET A 50 4.98 -10.75 9.12
C MET A 50 3.56 -11.29 9.36
N VAL A 51 3.34 -11.98 10.48
CA VAL A 51 2.02 -12.58 10.75
C VAL A 51 1.01 -11.53 11.21
N LEU A 52 1.35 -10.72 12.21
CA LEU A 52 0.38 -9.85 12.86
C LEU A 52 0.20 -8.51 12.13
N VAL A 53 1.29 -7.92 11.63
CA VAL A 53 1.25 -6.60 11.00
C VAL A 53 0.97 -6.75 9.51
N VAL A 54 1.82 -7.45 8.76
CA VAL A 54 1.68 -7.57 7.29
C VAL A 54 0.41 -8.33 6.92
N TRP A 55 0.25 -9.57 7.36
CA TRP A 55 -0.90 -10.38 6.92
C TRP A 55 -2.16 -10.10 7.73
N GLY A 56 -2.04 -9.95 9.05
CA GLY A 56 -3.18 -9.71 9.94
C GLY A 56 -3.79 -8.31 9.79
N SER A 57 -2.99 -7.27 10.03
CA SER A 57 -3.45 -5.88 10.05
C SER A 57 -3.50 -5.26 8.65
N ALA A 58 -2.38 -5.19 7.93
CA ALA A 58 -2.29 -4.47 6.67
C ALA A 58 -3.06 -5.19 5.55
N ALA A 59 -2.66 -6.40 5.18
CA ALA A 59 -3.25 -7.12 4.07
C ALA A 59 -4.72 -7.48 4.30
N VAL A 60 -5.09 -8.01 5.47
CA VAL A 60 -6.48 -8.39 5.75
C VAL A 60 -7.27 -7.23 6.34
N GLY A 61 -6.81 -6.66 7.46
CA GLY A 61 -7.53 -5.62 8.18
C GLY A 61 -7.78 -4.37 7.34
N GLU A 62 -6.75 -3.81 6.70
CA GLU A 62 -6.91 -2.59 5.91
C GLU A 62 -7.73 -2.81 4.66
N GLU A 63 -7.62 -3.96 3.98
CA GLU A 63 -8.46 -4.26 2.82
C GLU A 63 -9.94 -4.46 3.18
N LEU A 64 -10.21 -5.15 4.30
CA LEU A 64 -11.57 -5.27 4.82
C LEU A 64 -12.16 -3.89 5.13
N PHE A 65 -11.37 -3.01 5.74
CA PHE A 65 -11.82 -1.66 6.05
C PHE A 65 -11.98 -0.80 4.79
N ALA A 66 -10.92 -0.66 3.99
CA ALA A 66 -10.87 0.23 2.85
C ALA A 66 -11.78 -0.22 1.71
N ARG A 67 -11.75 -1.50 1.32
CA ARG A 67 -12.48 -2.02 0.15
C ARG A 67 -13.77 -2.72 0.55
N GLY A 68 -13.77 -3.38 1.70
CA GLY A 68 -14.97 -4.05 2.24
C GLY A 68 -15.99 -3.08 2.84
N PHE A 69 -15.57 -1.94 3.38
CA PHE A 69 -16.48 -0.97 4.02
C PHE A 69 -16.44 0.42 3.40
N VAL A 70 -15.30 1.13 3.45
CA VAL A 70 -15.21 2.55 3.06
C VAL A 70 -15.57 2.75 1.58
N MET A 71 -15.05 1.92 0.69
CA MET A 71 -15.34 1.98 -0.75
C MET A 71 -16.84 1.84 -1.02
N ASP A 72 -17.51 0.89 -0.37
CA ASP A 72 -18.94 0.67 -0.53
C ASP A 72 -19.75 1.90 -0.07
N ARG A 73 -19.39 2.48 1.08
CA ARG A 73 -20.01 3.72 1.59
C ARG A 73 -19.83 4.90 0.63
N LEU A 74 -18.63 5.09 0.10
CA LEU A 74 -18.35 6.16 -0.88
C LEU A 74 -19.11 5.94 -2.18
N THR A 75 -19.18 4.72 -2.70
CA THR A 75 -19.97 4.43 -3.92
C THR A 75 -21.48 4.58 -3.68
N THR A 76 -21.97 4.30 -2.48
CA THR A 76 -23.37 4.58 -2.11
C THR A 76 -23.63 6.08 -2.06
N LEU A 77 -22.72 6.85 -1.48
CA LEU A 77 -22.82 8.30 -1.35
C LEU A 77 -22.74 9.03 -2.70
N PHE A 78 -21.79 8.64 -3.56
CA PHE A 78 -21.56 9.28 -4.85
C PHE A 78 -22.43 8.71 -5.98
N GLY A 79 -22.99 7.51 -5.79
CA GLY A 79 -23.82 6.80 -6.75
C GLY A 79 -23.09 5.71 -7.54
N GLY A 80 -23.85 4.95 -8.34
CA GLY A 80 -23.34 3.77 -9.07
C GLY A 80 -22.75 4.06 -10.46
N SER A 81 -22.62 5.33 -10.87
CA SER A 81 -22.06 5.66 -12.18
C SER A 81 -20.55 5.39 -12.23
N ARG A 82 -19.98 5.21 -13.42
CA ARG A 82 -18.52 5.02 -13.58
C ARG A 82 -17.71 6.19 -13.02
N ILE A 83 -18.24 7.41 -13.16
CA ILE A 83 -17.61 8.63 -12.64
C ILE A 83 -17.65 8.65 -11.12
N ALA A 84 -18.78 8.26 -10.52
CA ALA A 84 -18.92 8.17 -9.07
C ALA A 84 -18.00 7.10 -8.46
N ILE A 85 -17.85 5.96 -9.13
CA ILE A 85 -16.87 4.93 -8.72
C ILE A 85 -15.44 5.47 -8.80
N ALA A 86 -15.08 6.18 -9.87
CA ALA A 86 -13.76 6.79 -9.97
C ALA A 86 -13.51 7.81 -8.84
N ALA A 87 -14.50 8.65 -8.53
CA ALA A 87 -14.43 9.58 -7.40
C ALA A 87 -14.29 8.86 -6.04
N ALA A 88 -15.03 7.76 -5.84
CA ALA A 88 -14.91 6.93 -4.64
C ALA A 88 -13.51 6.32 -4.49
N VAL A 89 -12.92 5.84 -5.61
CA VAL A 89 -11.55 5.30 -5.63
C VAL A 89 -10.54 6.37 -5.23
N LEU A 90 -10.62 7.57 -5.81
CA LEU A 90 -9.69 8.66 -5.50
C LEU A 90 -9.84 9.14 -4.06
N ALA A 91 -11.08 9.29 -3.57
CA ALA A 91 -11.33 9.69 -2.18
C ALA A 91 -10.81 8.63 -1.18
N GLN A 92 -11.09 7.34 -1.43
CA GLN A 92 -10.60 6.25 -0.60
C GLN A 92 -9.06 6.19 -0.60
N ALA A 93 -8.43 6.33 -1.76
CA ALA A 93 -6.97 6.31 -1.90
C ALA A 93 -6.31 7.49 -1.16
N LEU A 94 -6.89 8.69 -1.24
CA LEU A 94 -6.42 9.85 -0.48
C LEU A 94 -6.51 9.59 1.02
N MET A 95 -7.64 9.09 1.51
CA MET A 95 -7.79 8.73 2.93
C MET A 95 -6.75 7.69 3.35
N PHE A 96 -6.54 6.68 2.51
CA PHE A 96 -5.57 5.62 2.77
C PHE A 96 -4.14 6.14 2.86
N GLY A 97 -3.74 7.04 1.97
CA GLY A 97 -2.44 7.69 2.04
C GLY A 97 -2.29 8.58 3.28
N LEU A 98 -3.32 9.36 3.63
CA LEU A 98 -3.27 10.23 4.81
C LEU A 98 -3.15 9.45 6.13
N LEU A 99 -3.72 8.24 6.22
CA LEU A 99 -3.54 7.35 7.37
C LEU A 99 -2.08 6.88 7.53
N HIS A 100 -1.26 7.02 6.49
CA HIS A 100 0.17 6.71 6.49
C HIS A 100 1.06 7.95 6.69
N ALA A 101 0.54 9.04 7.27
CA ALA A 101 1.29 10.28 7.47
C ALA A 101 2.63 10.13 8.24
N ILE A 102 2.76 9.09 9.08
CA ILE A 102 4.02 8.78 9.79
C ILE A 102 5.18 8.48 8.82
N GLN A 103 4.87 8.10 7.58
CA GLN A 103 5.83 7.77 6.54
C GLN A 103 6.36 9.01 5.79
N GLY A 104 5.95 10.22 6.21
CA GLY A 104 6.27 11.47 5.53
C GLY A 104 5.42 11.72 4.27
N PRO A 105 5.56 12.90 3.64
CA PRO A 105 4.73 13.30 2.51
C PRO A 105 4.94 12.42 1.27
N THR A 106 6.15 11.94 1.04
CA THR A 106 6.45 10.93 -0.01
C THR A 106 5.73 9.62 0.27
N GLY A 107 5.72 9.15 1.52
CA GLY A 107 5.00 7.96 1.92
C GLY A 107 3.50 8.06 1.73
N VAL A 108 2.90 9.20 2.06
CA VAL A 108 1.48 9.49 1.82
C VAL A 108 1.12 9.37 0.33
N LEU A 109 1.92 9.93 -0.57
CA LEU A 109 1.65 9.83 -2.01
C LEU A 109 1.84 8.41 -2.56
N ILE A 110 2.91 7.72 -2.14
CA ILE A 110 3.16 6.34 -2.55
C ILE A 110 2.04 5.41 -2.08
N THR A 111 1.63 5.51 -0.82
CA THR A 111 0.55 4.68 -0.26
C THR A 111 -0.81 5.02 -0.86
N ALA A 112 -1.10 6.29 -1.17
CA ALA A 112 -2.29 6.66 -1.93
C ALA A 112 -2.28 6.02 -3.34
N PHE A 113 -1.14 6.07 -4.04
CA PHE A 113 -0.98 5.44 -5.35
C PHE A 113 -1.19 3.92 -5.31
N VAL A 114 -0.57 3.23 -4.33
CA VAL A 114 -0.82 1.79 -4.07
C VAL A 114 -2.30 1.56 -3.76
N GLY A 115 -2.92 2.47 -3.02
CA GLY A 115 -4.35 2.46 -2.72
C GLY A 115 -5.24 2.44 -3.97
N VAL A 116 -4.88 3.20 -5.01
CA VAL A 116 -5.57 3.18 -6.30
C VAL A 116 -5.40 1.81 -6.99
N ILE A 117 -4.18 1.24 -7.01
CA ILE A 117 -3.93 -0.06 -7.65
C ILE A 117 -4.72 -1.18 -6.98
N LEU A 118 -4.76 -1.20 -5.65
CA LEU A 118 -5.53 -2.19 -4.89
C LEU A 118 -7.05 -2.03 -5.12
N ALA A 119 -7.55 -0.79 -5.23
CA ALA A 119 -8.94 -0.55 -5.61
C ALA A 119 -9.25 -1.02 -7.05
N ILE A 120 -8.36 -0.77 -8.01
CA ILE A 120 -8.49 -1.28 -9.38
C ILE A 120 -8.50 -2.82 -9.36
N THR A 121 -7.62 -3.44 -8.58
CA THR A 121 -7.53 -4.90 -8.43
C THR A 121 -8.82 -5.48 -7.86
N TYR A 122 -9.42 -4.81 -6.87
CA TYR A 122 -10.72 -5.16 -6.33
C TYR A 122 -11.81 -5.16 -7.42
N TYR A 123 -11.95 -4.09 -8.20
CA TYR A 123 -12.97 -4.04 -9.26
C TYR A 123 -12.67 -5.00 -10.42
N ALA A 124 -11.42 -5.11 -10.85
CA ALA A 124 -10.99 -5.98 -11.95
C ALA A 124 -11.17 -7.48 -11.61
N SER A 125 -11.13 -7.84 -10.33
CA SER A 125 -11.40 -9.19 -9.85
C SER A 125 -12.89 -9.51 -9.66
N GLY A 126 -13.80 -8.62 -10.07
CA GLY A 126 -15.23 -8.77 -9.83
C GLY A 126 -15.61 -8.52 -8.38
N ARG A 127 -14.93 -7.59 -7.70
CA ARG A 127 -15.10 -7.26 -6.27
C ARG A 127 -14.71 -8.41 -5.34
N ASN A 128 -13.70 -9.19 -5.71
CA ASN A 128 -13.14 -10.23 -4.85
C ASN A 128 -12.08 -9.62 -3.93
N LEU A 129 -12.35 -9.55 -2.62
CA LEU A 129 -11.41 -9.02 -1.63
C LEU A 129 -10.11 -9.82 -1.51
N TRP A 130 -10.11 -11.11 -1.83
CA TRP A 130 -8.87 -11.90 -1.77
C TRP A 130 -7.82 -11.42 -2.77
N ALA A 131 -8.24 -10.84 -3.91
CA ALA A 131 -7.30 -10.35 -4.90
C ALA A 131 -6.43 -9.18 -4.38
N PRO A 132 -6.98 -8.07 -3.84
CA PRO A 132 -6.18 -7.03 -3.21
C PRO A 132 -5.54 -7.48 -1.89
N ILE A 133 -6.16 -8.34 -1.07
CA ILE A 133 -5.53 -8.87 0.16
C ILE A 133 -4.21 -9.57 -0.17
N ILE A 134 -4.22 -10.49 -1.15
CA ILE A 134 -3.01 -11.21 -1.56
C ILE A 134 -2.00 -10.24 -2.18
N ALA A 135 -2.46 -9.29 -3.00
CA ALA A 135 -1.56 -8.32 -3.62
C ALA A 135 -0.85 -7.47 -2.56
N HIS A 136 -1.59 -6.90 -1.61
CA HIS A 136 -1.09 -6.07 -0.52
C HIS A 136 -0.11 -6.86 0.35
N GLY A 137 -0.50 -8.06 0.80
CA GLY A 137 0.37 -8.92 1.61
C GLY A 137 1.67 -9.29 0.90
N LEU A 138 1.66 -9.51 -0.42
CA LEU A 138 2.88 -9.76 -1.20
C LEU A 138 3.80 -8.53 -1.30
N MET A 139 3.24 -7.33 -1.48
CA MET A 139 4.00 -6.08 -1.51
C MET A 139 4.70 -5.84 -0.17
N ASP A 140 3.95 -5.97 0.92
CA ASP A 140 4.46 -5.75 2.26
C ASP A 140 5.44 -6.84 2.70
N THR A 141 5.20 -8.10 2.32
CA THR A 141 6.15 -9.19 2.54
C THR A 141 7.50 -8.86 1.89
N TYR A 142 7.48 -8.37 0.65
CA TYR A 142 8.68 -7.96 -0.07
C TYR A 142 9.41 -6.80 0.66
N GLY A 143 8.69 -5.72 0.99
CA GLY A 143 9.26 -4.58 1.69
C GLY A 143 9.84 -4.94 3.07
N LEU A 144 9.06 -5.66 3.89
CA LEU A 144 9.46 -6.09 5.23
C LEU A 144 10.70 -7.02 5.18
N THR A 145 10.78 -7.89 4.18
CA THR A 145 11.95 -8.78 3.99
C THR A 145 13.21 -7.98 3.69
N LEU A 146 13.14 -6.97 2.81
CA LEU A 146 14.29 -6.12 2.51
C LEU A 146 14.76 -5.35 3.75
N ILE A 147 13.82 -4.80 4.52
CA ILE A 147 14.11 -4.11 5.78
C ILE A 147 14.77 -5.05 6.79
N PHE A 148 14.24 -6.27 6.97
CA PHE A 148 14.83 -7.28 7.85
C PHE A 148 16.28 -7.62 7.48
N LEU A 149 16.57 -7.72 6.17
CA LEU A 149 17.91 -7.98 5.64
C LEU A 149 18.84 -6.76 5.65
N GLY A 150 18.37 -5.60 6.11
CA GLY A 150 19.12 -4.34 6.09
C GLY A 150 19.32 -3.75 4.69
N LEU A 151 18.66 -4.29 3.67
CA LEU A 151 18.80 -3.85 2.28
C LEU A 151 18.08 -2.51 2.03
N PRO A 152 18.52 -1.72 1.05
CA PRO A 152 17.79 -0.54 0.62
C PRO A 152 16.47 -0.96 -0.03
N LEU A 153 15.42 -0.17 0.19
CA LEU A 153 14.16 -0.35 -0.53
C LEU A 153 14.29 0.27 -1.93
N PRO A 154 13.70 -0.33 -2.98
CA PRO A 154 13.70 0.27 -4.31
C PRO A 154 13.09 1.68 -4.25
N GLY A 155 13.84 2.69 -4.72
CA GLY A 155 13.39 4.08 -4.71
C GLY A 155 13.66 4.80 -3.39
N HIS A 156 14.28 4.12 -2.42
CA HIS A 156 14.98 4.78 -1.31
C HIS A 156 16.45 4.81 -1.67
N MET A 157 16.96 6.02 -1.92
CA MET A 157 18.38 6.25 -1.81
C MET A 157 18.67 6.40 -0.31
N ASN A 158 19.21 5.34 0.30
CA ASN A 158 20.02 5.48 1.52
C ASN A 158 21.45 5.74 1.08
#